data_AF-A0A8J3EYH5-F1
#
_entry.id   AF-A0A8J3EYH5-F1
#
_cell.length_a   1.000
_cell.length_b   1.000
_cell.length_c   1.000
_cell.angle_alpha   90.00
_cell.angle_beta   90.00
_cell.angle_gamma   90.00
#
_symmetry.space_group_name_H-M   'P 1'
#
loop_
_entity.id
_entity.type
_entity.pdbx_description
1 polymer ?
#
loop_
_entity_poly.entity_id
_entity_poly.type
_entity_poly.pdbx_seq_one_letter_code
_entity_poly.pdbx_strand_id
1 'polypeptide(L)'
;MFTDLIPRFFVKSGTGGRAEQADRIRDVYEPFAVLAGLPPANLPARPTPRQLVSTVVSEERGRLRAELTATDAATVVSLGREAQAALRQIVDGADGVPARGLRLEGYGQPGTLRVGEYRARWYALTHPGNRSAEWRRVHSDWEHAVRPVG
;
A
#
# COMPACT_ATOMS: atom_id res chain seq x y z
N MET A 1 2.35 -6.54 13.66
CA MET A 1 1.79 -5.17 13.64
C MET A 1 1.40 -4.84 12.21
N PHE A 2 0.27 -4.19 12.00
CA PHE A 2 -0.08 -3.57 10.72
C PHE A 2 0.08 -2.06 10.86
N THR A 3 0.66 -1.41 9.86
CA THR A 3 0.72 0.05 9.80
C THR A 3 0.25 0.54 8.45
N ASP A 4 -0.52 1.61 8.47
CA ASP A 4 -0.87 2.34 7.27
C ASP A 4 0.21 3.36 6.94
N LEU A 5 0.58 3.43 5.66
CA LEU A 5 1.56 4.40 5.20
C LEU A 5 1.08 5.83 5.35
N ILE A 6 -0.22 6.05 5.17
CA ILE A 6 -0.88 7.32 5.42
C ILE A 6 -2.11 7.00 6.27
N PRO A 7 -2.23 7.55 7.49
CA PRO A 7 -3.35 7.27 8.40
C PRO A 7 -4.59 8.10 8.00
N ARG A 8 -4.92 8.15 6.71
CA ARG A 8 -6.05 8.91 6.15
C ARG A 8 -6.79 8.03 5.14
N PHE A 9 -8.12 8.12 5.16
CA PHE A 9 -8.96 7.43 4.18
C PHE A 9 -9.13 8.29 2.93
N PHE A 10 -9.03 7.65 1.77
CA PHE A 10 -9.26 8.29 0.48
C PHE A 10 -10.31 7.51 -0.31
N VAL A 11 -11.15 8.24 -1.07
CA VAL A 11 -12.11 7.62 -1.97
C VAL A 11 -11.56 7.55 -3.38
N LYS A 12 -11.80 6.43 -4.06
CA LYS A 12 -11.49 6.30 -5.49
C LYS A 12 -12.56 7.02 -6.30
N SER A 13 -12.12 7.78 -7.28
CA SER A 13 -12.93 8.28 -8.40
C SER A 13 -12.71 7.40 -9.62
N GLY A 14 -13.75 7.15 -10.40
CA GLY A 14 -13.71 6.27 -11.54
C GLY A 14 -12.90 6.85 -12.70
N THR A 15 -12.17 5.98 -13.38
CA THR A 15 -11.61 6.24 -14.71
C THR A 15 -11.87 5.00 -15.57
N GLY A 16 -12.61 5.14 -16.68
CA GLY A 16 -12.86 4.04 -17.62
C GLY A 16 -14.24 3.38 -17.56
N GLY A 17 -15.32 4.15 -17.40
CA GLY A 17 -16.69 3.67 -17.61
C GLY A 17 -17.37 2.95 -16.44
N ARG A 18 -16.71 2.84 -15.28
CA ARG A 18 -17.30 2.29 -14.05
C ARG A 18 -17.25 3.33 -12.94
N ALA A 19 -18.41 3.63 -12.35
CA ALA A 19 -18.53 4.54 -11.21
C ALA A 19 -17.86 3.94 -9.97
N GLU A 20 -16.98 4.71 -9.32
CA GLU A 20 -16.31 4.36 -8.06
C GLU A 20 -16.98 5.08 -6.87
N GLN A 21 -16.46 4.87 -5.66
CA GLN A 21 -17.07 5.38 -4.42
C GLN A 21 -17.28 6.91 -4.42
N ALA A 22 -16.31 7.68 -4.93
CA ALA A 22 -16.43 9.13 -5.01
C ALA A 22 -17.55 9.55 -5.99
N ASP A 23 -17.73 8.82 -7.09
CA ASP A 23 -18.79 9.08 -8.06
C ASP A 23 -20.14 8.73 -7.44
N ARG A 24 -20.24 7.65 -6.65
CA ARG A 24 -21.47 7.31 -5.92
C ARG A 24 -21.85 8.35 -4.87
N ILE A 25 -20.87 8.92 -4.18
CA ILE A 25 -21.11 10.02 -3.22
C ILE A 25 -21.72 11.21 -3.95
N ARG A 26 -21.10 11.60 -5.07
CA ARG A 26 -21.57 12.71 -5.92
C ARG A 26 -22.95 12.44 -6.51
N ASP A 27 -23.17 11.27 -7.10
CA ASP A 27 -24.36 11.01 -7.92
C ASP A 27 -25.59 10.62 -7.08
N VAL A 28 -25.38 10.05 -5.89
CA VAL A 28 -26.48 9.51 -5.05
C VAL A 28 -26.69 10.35 -3.80
N TYR A 29 -25.62 10.72 -3.11
CA TYR A 29 -25.73 11.30 -1.77
C TYR A 29 -25.71 12.83 -1.77
N GLU A 30 -25.02 13.49 -2.70
CA GLU A 30 -25.11 14.96 -2.81
C GLU A 30 -26.54 15.43 -3.12
N PRO A 31 -27.32 14.82 -4.06
CA PRO A 31 -28.71 15.23 -4.28
C PRO A 31 -29.58 15.08 -3.05
N PHE A 32 -29.41 13.99 -2.29
CA PHE A 32 -30.10 13.79 -1.02
C PHE A 32 -29.70 14.86 0.01
N ALA A 33 -28.40 15.15 0.16
CA ALA A 33 -27.91 16.15 1.11
C ALA A 33 -28.50 17.53 0.82
N VAL A 34 -28.57 17.92 -0.46
CA VAL A 34 -29.21 19.17 -0.89
C VAL A 34 -30.70 19.19 -0.50
N LEU A 35 -31.45 18.13 -0.81
CA LEU A 35 -32.88 18.04 -0.47
C LEU A 35 -33.13 18.03 1.04
N ALA A 36 -32.22 17.44 1.82
CA ALA A 36 -32.32 17.36 3.27
C ALA A 36 -31.74 18.59 4.01
N GLY A 37 -31.21 19.60 3.30
CA GLY A 37 -30.56 20.77 3.91
C GLY A 37 -29.25 20.44 4.65
N LEU A 38 -28.58 19.36 4.27
CA LEU A 38 -27.32 18.90 4.86
C LEU A 38 -26.10 19.45 4.09
N PRO A 39 -24.92 19.56 4.74
CA PRO A 39 -23.68 19.89 4.03
C PRO A 39 -23.36 18.87 2.92
N PRO A 40 -22.77 19.32 1.80
CA PRO A 40 -22.39 18.42 0.71
C PRO A 40 -21.34 17.40 1.20
N ALA A 41 -21.51 16.15 0.75
CA ALA A 41 -20.62 15.06 1.10
C ALA A 41 -19.29 15.19 0.33
N ASN A 42 -18.31 15.87 0.92
CA ASN A 42 -16.98 16.02 0.33
C ASN A 42 -15.99 15.04 0.97
N LEU A 43 -15.61 13.99 0.23
CA LEU A 43 -14.49 13.12 0.60
C LEU A 43 -13.30 13.38 -0.34
N PRO A 44 -12.07 13.48 0.19
CA PRO A 44 -10.90 13.75 -0.63
C PRO A 44 -10.67 12.62 -1.62
N ALA A 45 -10.50 13.00 -2.89
CA ALA A 45 -10.12 12.06 -3.93
C ALA A 45 -8.77 11.42 -3.60
N ARG A 46 -8.63 10.13 -3.93
CA ARG A 46 -7.36 9.42 -3.77
C ARG A 46 -6.27 10.09 -4.62
N PRO A 47 -5.15 10.52 -4.00
CA PRO A 47 -4.01 11.02 -4.74
C PRO A 47 -3.48 9.97 -5.71
N THR A 48 -2.80 10.42 -6.76
CA THR A 48 -2.08 9.51 -7.65
C THR A 48 -1.05 8.70 -6.88
N PRO A 49 -0.64 7.50 -7.35
CA PRO A 49 0.40 6.70 -6.71
C PRO A 49 1.68 7.50 -6.40
N ARG A 50 2.09 8.39 -7.31
CA ARG A 50 3.25 9.27 -7.12
C ARG A 50 3.04 10.27 -5.98
N GLN A 51 1.86 10.88 -5.89
CA GLN A 51 1.51 11.79 -4.80
C GLN A 51 1.45 11.05 -3.47
N LEU A 52 0.88 9.85 -3.42
CA LEU A 52 0.87 9.03 -2.20
C LEU A 52 2.29 8.77 -1.70
N VAL A 53 3.18 8.29 -2.56
CA VAL A 53 4.58 8.05 -2.19
C VAL A 53 5.26 9.35 -1.74
N SER A 54 5.02 10.47 -2.44
CA SER A 54 5.56 11.78 -2.05
C SER A 54 5.09 12.19 -0.66
N THR A 55 3.80 12.09 -0.37
CA THR A 55 3.20 12.39 0.94
C THR A 55 3.81 11.53 2.03
N VAL A 56 3.97 10.22 1.80
CA VAL A 56 4.62 9.35 2.78
C VAL A 56 6.04 9.82 3.10
N VAL A 57 6.82 10.16 2.08
CA VAL A 57 8.21 10.59 2.26
C VAL A 57 8.32 11.94 2.96
N SER A 58 7.41 12.88 2.67
CA SER A 58 7.46 14.23 3.24
C SER A 58 6.82 14.33 4.63
N GLU A 59 5.72 13.63 4.88
CA GLU A 59 4.91 13.78 6.09
C GLU A 59 5.09 12.62 7.07
N GLU A 60 5.23 11.39 6.57
CA GLU A 60 5.11 10.18 7.40
C GLU A 60 6.44 9.46 7.65
N ARG A 61 7.53 9.90 6.99
CA ARG A 61 8.85 9.26 7.07
C ARG A 61 9.35 9.08 8.50
N GLY A 62 9.25 10.13 9.33
CA GLY A 62 9.72 10.08 10.71
C GLY A 62 8.97 9.03 11.54
N ARG A 63 7.63 9.07 11.48
CA ARG A 63 6.75 8.12 12.18
C ARG A 63 7.02 6.68 11.73
N LEU A 64 7.00 6.41 10.43
CA LEU A 64 7.16 5.05 9.90
C LEU A 64 8.55 4.47 10.22
N ARG A 65 9.61 5.28 10.17
CA ARG A 65 10.95 4.84 10.60
C ARG A 65 10.97 4.51 12.09
N ALA A 66 10.35 5.35 12.93
CA ALA A 66 10.27 5.10 14.37
C ALA A 66 9.50 3.80 14.67
N GLU A 67 8.38 3.56 13.99
CA GLU A 67 7.61 2.32 14.11
C GLU A 67 8.42 1.09 13.69
N LEU A 68 9.13 1.14 12.56
CA LEU A 68 10.00 0.05 12.12
C LEU A 68 11.02 -0.30 13.21
N THR A 69 11.74 0.71 13.73
CA THR A 69 12.76 0.48 14.75
C THR A 69 12.19 0.07 16.11
N ALA A 70 11.00 0.58 16.48
CA ALA A 70 10.38 0.30 17.77
C ALA A 70 9.79 -1.12 17.85
N THR A 71 9.35 -1.68 16.71
CA THR A 71 8.84 -3.05 16.67
C THR A 71 9.93 -4.12 16.76
N ASP A 72 11.16 -3.76 16.39
CA ASP A 72 12.29 -4.69 16.24
C ASP A 72 11.93 -5.96 15.44
N ALA A 73 11.04 -5.81 14.45
CA ALA A 73 10.54 -6.93 13.69
C ALA A 73 11.65 -7.49 12.79
N ALA A 74 11.98 -8.79 12.92
CA ALA A 74 12.95 -9.44 12.04
C ALA A 74 12.51 -9.52 10.56
N THR A 75 11.21 -9.34 10.30
CA THR A 75 10.59 -9.40 8.98
C THR A 75 9.59 -8.26 8.78
N VAL A 76 9.69 -7.60 7.64
CA VAL A 76 8.78 -6.54 7.17
C VAL A 76 8.13 -6.99 5.86
N VAL A 77 6.83 -6.72 5.73
CA VAL A 77 6.07 -7.05 4.52
C VAL A 77 5.40 -5.78 4.00
N SER A 78 5.65 -5.42 2.74
CA SER A 78 4.92 -4.34 2.06
C SER A 78 3.89 -4.92 1.10
N LEU A 79 2.64 -4.46 1.18
CA LEU A 79 1.51 -4.96 0.38
C LEU A 79 1.14 -3.99 -0.74
N GLY A 80 1.47 -4.35 -1.97
CA GLY A 80 1.19 -3.55 -3.15
C GLY A 80 2.36 -2.66 -3.59
N ARG A 81 2.20 -2.07 -4.78
CA ARG A 81 3.27 -1.31 -5.45
C ARG A 81 3.58 0.00 -4.74
N GLU A 82 2.56 0.73 -4.32
CA GLU A 82 2.73 1.99 -3.59
C GLU A 82 3.40 1.75 -2.24
N ALA A 83 3.02 0.66 -1.55
CA ALA A 83 3.62 0.32 -0.28
C ALA A 83 5.11 0.01 -0.39
N GLN A 84 5.45 -0.79 -1.40
CA GLN A 84 6.83 -1.12 -1.70
C GLN A 84 7.65 0.12 -2.07
N ALA A 85 7.10 0.98 -2.93
CA ALA A 85 7.78 2.19 -3.40
C ALA A 85 8.01 3.20 -2.27
N ALA A 86 7.01 3.40 -1.39
CA ALA A 86 7.15 4.29 -0.25
C ALA A 86 8.17 3.76 0.76
N LEU A 87 8.11 2.47 1.11
CA LEU A 87 9.07 1.85 2.03
C LEU A 87 10.50 1.99 1.51
N ARG A 88 10.72 1.79 0.20
CA ARG A 88 12.03 1.97 -0.44
C ARG A 88 12.63 3.36 -0.22
N GLN A 89 11.78 4.39 -0.18
CA GLN A 89 12.21 5.79 -0.08
C GLN A 89 12.45 6.25 1.36
N ILE A 90 11.91 5.54 2.35
CA ILE A 90 12.06 5.91 3.77
C ILE A 90 13.16 5.12 4.48
N VAL A 91 13.66 4.02 3.90
CA VAL A 91 14.79 3.23 4.45
C VAL A 91 16.13 3.77 3.98
N ASP A 92 17.20 3.48 4.72
CA ASP A 92 18.57 3.94 4.41
C ASP A 92 19.27 3.03 3.39
N GLY A 93 18.79 1.81 3.22
CA GLY A 93 19.30 0.87 2.23
C GLY A 93 18.35 -0.32 2.08
N ALA A 94 18.35 -0.91 0.88
CA ALA A 94 17.59 -2.12 0.62
C ALA A 94 18.17 -2.91 -0.56
N ASP A 95 18.37 -4.22 -0.33
CA ASP A 95 18.99 -5.15 -1.28
C ASP A 95 18.04 -6.31 -1.58
N GLY A 96 18.15 -6.92 -2.77
CA GLY A 96 17.33 -8.07 -3.17
C GLY A 96 15.85 -7.77 -3.49
N VAL A 97 15.30 -6.62 -3.07
CA VAL A 97 13.93 -6.20 -3.43
C VAL A 97 13.93 -5.37 -4.73
N PRO A 98 13.00 -5.59 -5.67
CA PRO A 98 12.92 -4.82 -6.91
C PRO A 98 12.88 -3.30 -6.70
N ALA A 99 13.72 -2.56 -7.42
CA ALA A 99 13.81 -1.10 -7.29
C ALA A 99 12.64 -0.33 -7.92
N ARG A 100 11.90 -0.94 -8.85
CA ARG A 100 10.83 -0.30 -9.64
C ARG A 100 9.50 -1.04 -9.49
N GLY A 101 9.02 -1.18 -8.26
CA GLY A 101 7.74 -1.81 -7.96
C GLY A 101 7.75 -3.34 -8.02
N LEU A 102 6.58 -3.93 -7.77
CA LEU A 102 6.38 -5.39 -7.77
C LEU A 102 6.55 -5.99 -9.16
N ARG A 103 7.33 -7.08 -9.21
CA ARG A 103 7.59 -7.91 -10.40
C ARG A 103 7.17 -9.35 -10.13
N LEU A 104 6.83 -10.07 -11.20
CA LEU A 104 6.46 -11.48 -11.11
C LEU A 104 7.71 -12.33 -10.96
N GLU A 105 8.79 -11.95 -11.66
CA GLU A 105 10.09 -12.58 -11.53
C GLU A 105 10.64 -12.36 -10.12
N GLY A 106 11.00 -13.45 -9.44
CA GLY A 106 11.49 -13.39 -8.06
C GLY A 106 10.42 -13.02 -7.03
N TYR A 107 9.12 -13.09 -7.38
CA TYR A 107 8.05 -12.81 -6.43
C TYR A 107 8.16 -13.71 -5.19
N GLY A 108 7.93 -13.10 -4.02
CA GLY A 108 7.98 -13.80 -2.74
C GLY A 108 9.38 -14.09 -2.21
N GLN A 109 10.44 -13.79 -2.96
CA GLN A 109 11.81 -13.83 -2.46
C GLN A 109 12.08 -12.64 -1.53
N PRO A 110 12.63 -12.86 -0.33
CA PRO A 110 12.97 -11.77 0.57
C PRO A 110 14.21 -11.03 0.07
N GLY A 111 14.17 -9.71 0.19
CA GLY A 111 15.38 -8.90 0.27
C GLY A 111 15.68 -8.49 1.72
N THR A 112 16.47 -7.44 1.86
CA THR A 112 16.79 -6.83 3.16
C THR A 112 16.50 -5.33 3.13
N LEU A 113 16.26 -4.75 4.31
CA LEU A 113 16.18 -3.32 4.51
C LEU A 113 16.99 -2.87 5.73
N ARG A 114 17.34 -1.59 5.77
CA ARG A 114 18.07 -0.96 6.87
C ARG A 114 17.52 0.40 7.26
N VAL A 115 17.41 0.68 8.55
CA VAL A 115 17.05 1.98 9.14
C VAL A 115 17.97 2.23 10.34
N GLY A 116 18.99 3.06 10.19
CA GLY A 116 20.08 3.15 11.17
C GLY A 116 20.77 1.79 11.34
N GLU A 117 20.81 1.30 12.58
CA GLU A 117 21.33 -0.04 12.94
C GLU A 117 20.30 -1.16 12.76
N TYR A 118 19.00 -0.82 12.70
CA TYR A 118 17.94 -1.82 12.53
C TYR A 118 17.99 -2.43 11.14
N ARG A 119 17.84 -3.76 11.09
CA ARG A 119 17.85 -4.57 9.87
C ARG A 119 16.73 -5.60 9.93
N ALA A 120 16.09 -5.83 8.79
CA ALA A 120 15.06 -6.85 8.65
C ALA A 120 15.04 -7.47 7.26
N ARG A 121 14.48 -8.67 7.16
CA ARG A 121 14.07 -9.25 5.88
C ARG A 121 12.86 -8.49 5.35
N TRP A 122 12.83 -8.23 4.05
CA TRP A 122 11.75 -7.50 3.42
C TRP A 122 11.10 -8.32 2.31
N TYR A 123 9.82 -8.64 2.49
CA TYR A 123 8.96 -9.22 1.47
C TYR A 123 8.10 -8.14 0.80
N ALA A 124 8.20 -8.01 -0.52
CA ALA A 124 7.30 -7.18 -1.31
C ALA A 124 6.24 -8.06 -1.97
N LEU A 125 5.02 -7.99 -1.46
CA LEU A 125 3.91 -8.86 -1.91
C LEU A 125 2.82 -8.05 -2.59
N THR A 126 2.01 -8.72 -3.40
CA THR A 126 0.83 -8.09 -4.02
C THR A 126 -0.18 -7.66 -2.96
N HIS A 127 -0.94 -6.61 -3.25
CA HIS A 127 -2.00 -6.18 -2.33
C HIS A 127 -3.12 -7.24 -2.33
N PRO A 128 -3.70 -7.63 -1.18
CA PRO A 128 -4.76 -8.64 -1.11
C PRO A 128 -6.00 -8.31 -1.97
N GLY A 129 -6.30 -7.02 -2.12
CA GLY A 129 -7.36 -6.52 -3.01
C GLY A 129 -7.02 -6.49 -4.51
N ASN A 130 -5.83 -6.94 -4.94
CA ASN A 130 -5.46 -7.00 -6.35
C ASN A 130 -6.28 -8.09 -7.06
N ARG A 131 -6.98 -7.72 -8.13
CA ARG A 131 -7.89 -8.63 -8.86
C ARG A 131 -7.27 -9.31 -10.08
N SER A 132 -6.03 -8.97 -10.44
CA SER A 132 -5.35 -9.61 -11.58
C SER A 132 -5.25 -11.12 -11.40
N ALA A 133 -5.67 -11.87 -12.43
CA ALA A 133 -5.61 -13.34 -12.42
C ALA A 133 -4.17 -13.85 -12.30
N GLU A 134 -3.23 -13.17 -12.96
CA GLU A 134 -1.80 -13.48 -12.92
C GLU A 134 -1.23 -13.31 -11.50
N TRP A 135 -1.52 -12.18 -10.85
CA TRP A 135 -1.09 -11.93 -9.47
C TRP A 135 -1.72 -12.91 -8.48
N ARG A 136 -2.99 -13.29 -8.69
CA ARG A 136 -3.65 -14.30 -7.86
C ARG A 136 -2.97 -15.67 -7.99
N ARG A 137 -2.64 -16.08 -9.22
CA ARG A 137 -1.94 -17.36 -9.47
C ARG A 137 -0.58 -17.35 -8.77
N VAL A 138 0.26 -16.37 -9.07
CA VAL A 138 1.63 -16.29 -8.52
C VAL A 138 1.62 -16.16 -6.99
N HIS A 139 0.65 -15.45 -6.41
CA HIS A 139 0.51 -15.39 -4.96
C HIS A 139 0.10 -16.73 -4.35
N SER A 140 -0.85 -17.43 -4.97
CA SER A 140 -1.23 -18.79 -4.56
C SER A 140 -0.04 -19.74 -4.61
N ASP A 141 0.75 -19.73 -5.69
CA ASP A 141 1.92 -20.59 -5.81
C ASP A 141 2.94 -20.32 -4.69
N TRP A 142 3.20 -19.05 -4.41
CA TRP A 142 4.04 -18.63 -3.29
C TRP A 142 3.48 -19.10 -1.94
N GLU A 143 2.18 -18.93 -1.68
CA GLU A 143 1.55 -19.39 -0.43
C GLU A 143 1.73 -20.89 -0.21
N HIS A 144 1.56 -21.71 -1.25
CA HIS A 144 1.75 -23.15 -1.14
C HIS A 144 3.21 -23.52 -0.85
N ALA A 145 4.16 -22.79 -1.43
CA ALA A 145 5.59 -23.03 -1.21
C ALA A 145 6.07 -22.62 0.19
N VAL A 146 5.44 -21.63 0.84
CA VAL A 146 5.86 -21.12 2.17
C VAL A 146 5.02 -21.66 3.32
N ARG A 147 3.91 -22.35 3.05
CA ARG A 147 3.18 -23.06 4.10
C ARG A 147 4.06 -24.20 4.63
N PRO A 148 4.22 -24.34 5.96
CA PRO A 148 4.85 -25.52 6.52
C PRO A 148 4.06 -26.75 6.07
N VAL A 149 4.76 -27.80 5.64
CA VAL A 149 4.15 -29.14 5.61
C VAL A 149 3.83 -29.45 7.06
N GLY A 150 2.54 -29.54 7.37
CA GLY A 150 2.05 -29.82 8.72
C GLY A 150 2.51 -31.17 9.25
#